data_AF-Q5MCH5-F1
#
_entry.id   AF-Q5MCH5-F1
#
_cell.length_a   1.000
_cell.length_b   1.000
_cell.length_c   1.000
_cell.angle_alpha   90.00
_cell.angle_beta   90.00
_cell.angle_gamma   90.00
#
_symmetry.space_group_name_H-M   'P 1'
#
loop_
_entity.id
_entity.type
_entity.pdbx_description
1 polymer ?
#
loop_
_entity_poly.entity_id
_entity_poly.type
_entity_poly.pdbx_seq_one_letter_code
_entity_poly.pdbx_strand_id
1 'polypeptide(L)'
;GYKFSTYATWWIKQAITRAMADQARTIRIPVHMVELINKVARVQRRMQNELGREPTPEEIAQESELEVDRVIEVQRYGREPISLHTPLGEEG
;
A
#
# COMPACT_ATOMS: atom_id res chain seq x y z
N GLY A 1 -22.68 -22.20 -23.67
CA GLY A 1 -21.91 -22.44 -22.42
C GLY A 1 -20.71 -21.53 -22.39
N TYR A 2 -20.44 -20.86 -21.26
CA TYR A 2 -19.23 -20.04 -21.09
C TYR A 2 -18.03 -20.93 -20.73
N LYS A 3 -16.82 -20.59 -21.21
CA LYS A 3 -15.61 -21.36 -20.93
C LYS A 3 -15.27 -21.25 -19.45
N PHE A 4 -14.97 -22.39 -18.80
CA PHE A 4 -14.53 -22.44 -17.40
C PHE A 4 -13.36 -21.48 -17.12
N SER A 5 -12.42 -21.36 -18.05
CA SER A 5 -11.27 -20.45 -17.94
C SER A 5 -11.66 -18.98 -17.77
N THR A 6 -12.78 -18.55 -18.36
CA THR A 6 -13.29 -17.18 -18.23
C THR A 6 -13.73 -16.87 -16.79
N TYR A 7 -14.36 -17.83 -16.11
CA TYR A 7 -14.81 -17.66 -14.73
C TYR A 7 -13.69 -17.94 -13.72
N ALA A 8 -12.90 -18.99 -13.95
CA ALA A 8 -11.83 -19.42 -13.05
C ALA A 8 -10.76 -18.33 -12.86
N THR A 9 -10.43 -17.58 -13.91
CA THR A 9 -9.41 -16.52 -13.85
C THR A 9 -9.75 -15.44 -12.81
N TRP A 10 -11.01 -15.03 -12.71
CA TRP A 10 -11.45 -14.05 -11.71
C TRP A 10 -11.28 -14.57 -10.29
N TRP A 11 -11.70 -15.81 -10.03
CA TRP A 11 -11.58 -16.42 -8.70
C TRP A 11 -10.14 -16.65 -8.28
N ILE A 12 -9.29 -17.09 -9.21
CA ILE A 12 -7.85 -17.27 -8.95
C ILE A 12 -7.22 -15.93 -8.58
N LYS A 13 -7.46 -14.88 -9.39
CA LYS A 13 -6.91 -13.54 -9.13
C LYS A 13 -7.42 -12.95 -7.81
N GLN A 14 -8.71 -13.11 -7.51
CA GLN A 14 -9.33 -12.65 -6.28
C GLN A 14 -8.75 -13.34 -5.05
N ALA A 15 -8.61 -14.67 -5.10
CA ALA A 15 -8.06 -15.46 -4.00
C ALA A 15 -6.61 -15.07 -3.69
N ILE A 16 -5.77 -14.92 -4.72
CA ILE A 16 -4.37 -14.50 -4.55
C ILE A 16 -4.30 -13.09 -3.96
N THR A 17 -5.04 -12.12 -4.54
CA THR A 17 -5.01 -10.73 -4.07
C THR A 17 -5.45 -10.63 -2.61
N ARG A 18 -6.48 -11.38 -2.22
CA ARG A 18 -6.96 -11.43 -0.84
C ARG A 18 -5.94 -12.06 0.10
N ALA A 19 -5.35 -13.20 -0.28
CA ALA A 19 -4.33 -13.86 0.52
C ALA A 19 -3.11 -12.94 0.76
N MET A 20 -2.68 -12.20 -0.27
CA MET A 20 -1.63 -11.20 -0.12
C MET A 20 -2.03 -10.08 0.84
N ALA A 21 -3.25 -9.53 0.74
CA ALA A 21 -3.70 -8.48 1.64
C ALA A 21 -3.80 -8.95 3.11
N ASP A 22 -4.21 -10.20 3.34
CA ASP A 22 -4.41 -10.74 4.68
C ASP A 22 -3.12 -11.28 5.33
N GLN A 23 -2.13 -11.74 4.53
CA GLN A 23 -0.98 -12.50 5.05
C GLN A 23 0.40 -11.92 4.70
N ALA A 24 0.52 -10.94 3.79
CA ALA A 24 1.84 -10.48 3.34
C ALA A 24 2.64 -9.69 4.39
N ARG A 25 1.99 -9.22 5.47
CA ARG A 25 2.66 -8.43 6.51
C ARG A 25 2.79 -9.21 7.80
N THR A 26 3.91 -9.00 8.51
CA THR A 26 4.16 -9.56 9.85
C THR A 26 3.05 -9.21 10.84
N ILE A 27 2.57 -7.96 10.77
CA ILE A 27 1.42 -7.49 11.55
C ILE A 27 0.23 -7.37 10.60
N ARG A 28 -0.83 -8.13 10.88
CA ARG A 28 -2.04 -8.13 10.05
C ARG A 28 -2.72 -6.76 10.08
N ILE A 29 -2.97 -6.21 8.90
CA ILE A 29 -3.69 -4.96 8.70
C ILE A 29 -5.04 -5.28 8.03
N PRO A 30 -6.16 -4.64 8.42
CA PRO A 30 -7.45 -4.82 7.74
C PRO A 30 -7.40 -4.49 6.24
N VAL A 31 -8.13 -5.23 5.40
CA VAL A 31 -8.11 -5.07 3.93
C VAL A 31 -8.43 -3.64 3.45
N HIS A 32 -9.40 -2.96 4.08
CA HIS A 32 -9.76 -1.58 3.74
C HIS A 32 -8.60 -0.59 4.01
N MET A 33 -7.75 -0.87 5.00
CA MET A 33 -6.55 -0.07 5.24
C MET A 33 -5.48 -0.34 4.18
N VAL A 34 -5.33 -1.59 3.71
CA VAL A 34 -4.43 -1.92 2.59
C VAL A 34 -4.88 -1.23 1.29
N GLU A 35 -6.19 -1.17 1.04
CA GLU A 35 -6.77 -0.42 -0.08
C GLU A 35 -6.44 1.07 0.00
N LEU A 36 -6.58 1.68 1.19
CA LEU A 36 -6.20 3.07 1.42
C LEU A 36 -4.71 3.31 1.20
N ILE A 37 -3.84 2.44 1.74
CA ILE A 37 -2.38 2.51 1.52
C ILE A 37 -2.06 2.47 0.01
N ASN A 38 -2.68 1.56 -0.73
CA ASN A 38 -2.46 1.43 -2.17
C ASN A 38 -2.98 2.64 -2.96
N LYS A 39 -4.11 3.23 -2.54
CA LYS A 39 -4.65 4.47 -3.13
C LYS A 39 -3.66 5.62 -2.93
N VAL A 40 -3.23 5.85 -1.68
CA VAL A 40 -2.27 6.90 -1.32
C VAL A 40 -0.94 6.71 -2.06
N ALA A 41 -0.40 5.49 -2.08
CA ALA A 41 0.85 5.19 -2.78
C ALA A 41 0.76 5.42 -4.30
N ARG A 42 -0.40 5.15 -4.91
CA ARG A 42 -0.64 5.40 -6.33
C ARG A 42 -0.66 6.89 -6.64
N VAL A 43 -1.39 7.67 -5.84
CA VAL A 43 -1.46 9.13 -5.98
C VAL A 43 -0.06 9.74 -5.78
N GLN A 44 0.64 9.34 -4.71
CA GLN A 44 1.99 9.80 -4.44
C GLN A 44 2.95 9.55 -5.62
N ARG A 45 2.95 8.34 -6.20
CA ARG A 45 3.79 8.02 -7.37
C ARG A 45 3.43 8.85 -8.60
N ARG A 46 2.14 9.06 -8.87
CA ARG A 46 1.68 9.91 -9.97
C ARG A 46 2.18 11.34 -9.79
N MET A 47 1.94 11.93 -8.63
CA MET A 47 2.36 13.29 -8.32
C MET A 47 3.87 13.45 -8.30
N GLN A 48 4.61 12.44 -7.84
CA GLN A 48 6.07 12.45 -7.90
C GLN A 48 6.60 12.55 -9.33
N ASN A 49 5.96 11.84 -10.28
CA ASN A 49 6.31 11.92 -11.70
C ASN A 49 5.94 13.28 -12.31
N GLU A 50 4.80 13.86 -11.91
CA GLU A 50 4.31 15.15 -12.43
C GLU A 50 5.08 16.36 -11.88
N LEU A 51 5.42 16.33 -10.59
CA LEU A 51 6.07 17.43 -9.87
C LEU A 51 7.61 17.36 -9.93
N GLY A 52 8.17 16.18 -10.25
CA GLY A 52 9.62 15.95 -10.19
C GLY A 52 10.21 16.00 -8.78
N ARG A 53 9.37 15.99 -7.74
CA ARG A 53 9.74 15.97 -6.32
C ARG A 53 8.77 15.10 -5.52
N GLU A 54 9.12 14.77 -4.28
CA GLU A 54 8.15 14.12 -3.40
C GLU A 54 6.99 15.08 -3.05
N PRO A 55 5.73 14.65 -3.22
CA PRO A 55 4.56 15.44 -2.84
C PRO A 55 4.39 15.45 -1.31
N THR A 56 3.89 16.57 -0.80
CA THR A 56 3.59 16.74 0.63
C THR A 56 2.31 15.98 1.02
N PRO A 57 2.14 15.60 2.30
CA PRO A 57 0.90 14.96 2.78
C PRO A 57 -0.36 15.76 2.46
N GLU A 58 -0.30 17.09 2.50
CA GLU A 58 -1.39 18.01 2.17
C GLU A 58 -1.77 17.93 0.68
N GLU A 59 -0.78 17.92 -0.20
CA GLU A 59 -0.98 17.77 -1.65
C GLU A 59 -1.60 16.40 -1.98
N ILE A 60 -1.13 15.32 -1.33
CA ILE A 60 -1.69 13.98 -1.50
C ILE A 60 -3.12 13.91 -0.95
N ALA A 61 -3.39 14.54 0.20
CA ALA A 61 -4.71 14.58 0.82
C ALA A 61 -5.74 15.27 -0.09
N GLN A 62 -5.37 16.41 -0.67
CA GLN A 62 -6.20 17.14 -1.63
C GLN A 62 -6.53 16.30 -2.87
N GLU A 63 -5.53 15.64 -3.45
CA GLU A 63 -5.69 14.83 -4.66
C GLU A 63 -6.39 13.49 -4.41
N SER A 64 -6.28 12.95 -3.20
CA SER A 64 -6.88 11.66 -2.81
C SER A 64 -8.26 11.80 -2.14
N GLU A 65 -8.75 13.03 -1.95
CA GLU A 65 -10.00 13.35 -1.25
C GLU A 65 -10.03 12.73 0.17
N LEU A 66 -8.91 12.86 0.88
CA LEU A 66 -8.73 12.39 2.26
C LEU A 66 -8.34 13.55 3.15
N GLU A 67 -8.65 13.45 4.44
CA GLU A 67 -8.09 14.35 5.46
C GLU A 67 -6.57 14.16 5.56
N VAL A 68 -5.83 15.25 5.81
CA VAL A 68 -4.36 15.22 5.94
C VAL A 68 -3.92 14.27 7.04
N ASP A 69 -4.59 14.32 8.20
CA ASP A 69 -4.34 13.42 9.32
C ASP A 69 -4.51 11.96 8.94
N ARG A 70 -5.49 11.66 8.06
CA ARG A 70 -5.74 10.31 7.58
C ARG A 70 -4.63 9.84 6.64
N VAL A 71 -4.10 10.71 5.78
CA VAL A 71 -2.95 10.38 4.91
C VAL A 71 -1.72 10.08 5.76
N ILE A 72 -1.45 10.90 6.79
CA ILE A 72 -0.32 10.70 7.71
C ILE A 72 -0.47 9.37 8.46
N GLU A 73 -1.67 9.08 8.96
CA GLU A 73 -1.98 7.82 9.64
C GLU A 73 -1.74 6.62 8.71
N VAL A 74 -2.26 6.66 7.48
CA VAL A 74 -2.09 5.60 6.47
C VAL A 74 -0.61 5.39 6.12
N GLN A 75 0.17 6.45 5.97
CA GLN A 75 1.61 6.37 5.72
C GLN A 75 2.37 5.72 6.88
N ARG A 76 1.95 5.92 8.13
CA ARG A 76 2.55 5.26 9.30
C ARG A 76 2.32 3.76 9.28
N TYR A 77 1.10 3.30 8.96
CA TYR A 77 0.78 1.87 8.87
C TYR A 77 1.46 1.16 7.68
N GLY A 78 1.87 1.93 6.66
CA GLY A 78 2.59 1.39 5.50
C GLY A 78 4.03 0.97 5.81
N ARG A 79 4.61 1.37 6.94
CA ARG A 79 5.99 1.04 7.31
C ARG A 79 6.08 -0.42 7.79
N GLU A 80 6.93 -1.21 7.13
CA GLU A 80 7.23 -2.56 7.58
C GLU A 80 8.17 -2.54 8.78
N PRO A 81 8.02 -3.48 9.72
CA PRO A 81 8.93 -3.59 10.85
C PRO A 81 10.36 -3.86 10.36
N ILE A 82 11.32 -3.13 10.90
CA ILE A 82 12.74 -3.37 10.63
C ILE A 82 13.21 -4.63 11.36
N SER A 83 14.09 -5.41 10.72
CA SER A 83 14.66 -6.60 11.35
C SER A 83 15.56 -6.21 12.52
N LEU A 84 15.42 -6.89 13.65
CA LEU A 84 16.30 -6.76 14.82
C LEU A 84 17.72 -7.26 14.55
N HIS A 85 17.91 -8.05 13.50
CA HIS A 85 19.21 -8.59 13.09
C HIS A 85 19.89 -7.77 12.00
N THR A 86 19.29 -6.66 11.55
CA THR A 86 20.01 -5.73 10.67
C THR A 86 21.18 -5.17 11.48
N PRO A 87 22.44 -5.42 11.08
CA PRO A 87 23.58 -4.85 11.80
C PRO A 87 23.45 -3.34 11.72
N LEU A 88 23.25 -2.71 12.88
CA LEU A 88 23.56 -1.29 13.05
C LEU A 88 25.07 -1.18 12.78
N GLY A 89 25.49 -0.26 11.92
CA GLY A 89 26.82 -0.22 11.33
C GLY A 89 27.97 -0.47 12.30
N GLU A 90 29.06 -1.03 11.76
CA GLU A 90 30.35 -1.27 12.42
C GLU A 90 30.64 -0.26 13.54
N GLU A 91 30.81 -0.76 14.77
CA GLU A 91 31.64 -0.08 15.75
C GLU A 91 33.06 -0.04 15.19
N GLY A 92 33.47 1.15 14.73
CA GLY A 92 34.82 1.48 14.28
C GLY A 92 35.02 2.99 14.24
#